data_AF-A0A4Q4D3G5-F1
#
_entry.id   AF-A0A4Q4D3G5-F1
#
_cell.length_a   1.000
_cell.length_b   1.000
_cell.length_c   1.000
_cell.angle_alpha   90.00
_cell.angle_beta   90.00
_cell.angle_gamma   90.00
#
_symmetry.space_group_name_H-M   'P 1'
#
loop_
_entity.id
_entity.type
_entity.pdbx_description
1 polymer ?
#
loop_
_entity_poly.entity_id
_entity_poly.type
_entity_poly.pdbx_seq_one_letter_code
_entity_poly.pdbx_strand_id
1 'polypeptide(L)'
;MKHARRLATRAFRAKTNEFLAEGPQAVREALAHPVPPLEVFATVEATERHPELAVVDHVPLDVVAEIADAVNPQGVVARCP
;
A
#
# COMPACT_ATOMS: atom_id res chain seq x y z
N MET A 1 2.37 5.73 16.41
CA MET A 1 3.18 6.52 15.45
C MET A 1 4.62 6.03 15.37
N LYS A 2 4.83 4.76 15.02
CA LYS A 2 6.15 4.17 14.63
C LYS A 2 6.12 3.77 13.13
N HIS A 3 5.08 4.19 12.41
CA HIS A 3 4.42 3.38 11.38
C HIS A 3 5.22 3.23 10.07
N ALA A 4 6.08 4.19 9.74
CA ALA A 4 6.92 4.14 8.54
C ALA A 4 8.29 3.45 8.76
N ARG A 5 8.67 3.06 9.99
CA ARG A 5 10.08 2.68 10.30
C ARG A 5 10.62 1.44 9.58
N ARG A 6 9.78 0.71 8.86
CA ARG A 6 10.18 -0.40 7.99
C ARG A 6 9.40 -0.36 6.68
N LEU A 7 9.35 0.82 6.03
CA LEU A 7 9.09 0.91 4.59
C LEU A 7 9.72 -0.31 3.93
N ALA A 8 8.88 -1.26 3.49
CA ALA A 8 9.31 -2.60 3.14
C ALA A 8 10.14 -2.46 1.88
N THR A 9 11.45 -2.23 2.06
CA THR A 9 12.35 -1.97 0.94
C THR A 9 12.25 -3.12 -0.03
N ARG A 10 12.51 -2.86 -1.31
CA ARG A 10 12.53 -3.92 -2.33
C ARG A 10 13.35 -5.15 -1.89
N ALA A 11 14.47 -4.93 -1.19
CA ALA A 11 15.30 -5.99 -0.63
C ALA A 11 14.63 -6.77 0.51
N PHE A 12 13.89 -6.10 1.39
CA PHE A 12 13.10 -6.77 2.43
C PHE A 12 12.02 -7.65 1.81
N ARG A 13 11.24 -7.09 0.88
CA ARG A 13 10.15 -7.80 0.18
C ARG A 13 10.67 -9.04 -0.57
N ALA A 14 11.80 -8.90 -1.27
CA ALA A 14 12.43 -10.03 -1.95
C ALA A 14 12.87 -11.15 -0.99
N LYS A 15 13.29 -10.81 0.24
CA LYS A 15 13.67 -11.79 1.25
C LYS A 15 12.46 -12.50 1.88
N THR A 16 11.33 -11.80 1.97
CA THR A 16 10.08 -12.30 2.56
C THR A 16 9.11 -12.88 1.54
N ASN A 17 9.46 -12.89 0.25
CA ASN A 17 8.59 -13.24 -0.89
C ASN A 17 7.33 -12.38 -1.00
N GLU A 18 7.38 -11.16 -0.49
CA GLU A 18 6.27 -10.21 -0.53
C GLU A 18 6.31 -9.36 -1.81
N PHE A 19 5.16 -8.78 -2.17
CA PHE A 19 5.05 -7.83 -3.28
C PHE A 19 4.18 -6.62 -2.92
N LEU A 20 4.19 -5.61 -3.80
CA LEU A 20 3.33 -4.43 -3.68
C LEU A 20 2.21 -4.47 -4.72
N ALA A 21 0.98 -4.24 -4.27
CA ALA A 21 -0.14 -3.88 -5.13
C ALA A 21 -0.29 -2.36 -5.09
N GLU A 22 -0.06 -1.70 -6.23
CA GLU A 22 -0.04 -0.24 -6.32
C GLU A 22 -1.27 0.30 -7.07
N GLY A 23 -1.91 1.32 -6.47
CA GLY A 23 -3.09 1.97 -7.03
C GLY A 23 -4.43 1.30 -6.69
N PRO A 24 -5.55 2.02 -6.88
CA PRO A 24 -6.86 1.62 -6.35
C PRO A 24 -7.36 0.28 -6.88
N GLN A 25 -7.18 0.00 -8.18
CA GLN A 25 -7.61 -1.27 -8.78
C GLN A 25 -6.82 -2.45 -8.20
N ALA A 26 -5.49 -2.37 -8.17
CA ALA A 26 -4.65 -3.47 -7.68
C ALA A 26 -4.88 -3.71 -6.19
N VAL A 27 -5.04 -2.64 -5.40
CA VAL A 27 -5.32 -2.75 -3.96
C VAL A 27 -6.72 -3.34 -3.73
N ARG A 28 -7.71 -2.97 -4.53
CA ARG A 28 -9.04 -3.60 -4.46
C ARG A 28 -8.98 -5.09 -4.76
N GLU A 29 -8.25 -5.49 -5.80
CA GLU A 29 -8.06 -6.91 -6.13
C GLU A 29 -7.36 -7.66 -5.01
N ALA A 30 -6.31 -7.06 -4.43
CA ALA A 30 -5.59 -7.64 -3.32
C ALA A 30 -6.48 -7.82 -2.07
N LEU A 31 -7.34 -6.85 -1.77
CA LEU A 31 -8.33 -6.94 -0.68
C LEU A 31 -9.41 -8.01 -0.93
N ALA A 32 -9.75 -8.27 -2.19
CA ALA A 32 -10.70 -9.32 -2.58
C ALA A 32 -10.06 -10.72 -2.65
N HIS A 33 -8.74 -10.82 -2.55
CA HIS A 33 -8.03 -12.08 -2.63
C HIS A 33 -8.21 -12.91 -1.35
N PRO A 34 -8.29 -14.27 -1.42
CA PRO A 34 -8.44 -15.12 -0.23
C PRO A 34 -7.33 -14.94 0.81
N VAL A 35 -6.14 -14.57 0.34
CA VAL A 35 -5.02 -14.15 1.17
C VAL A 35 -4.95 -12.62 1.14
N PRO A 36 -5.37 -11.93 2.21
CA PRO A 36 -5.46 -10.47 2.22
C PRO A 36 -4.07 -9.82 2.32
N PRO A 37 -3.97 -8.52 2.01
CA PRO A 37 -2.75 -7.76 2.23
C PRO A 37 -2.35 -7.74 3.71
N LEU A 38 -1.05 -7.74 3.95
CA LEU A 38 -0.46 -7.60 5.27
C LEU A 38 -0.68 -6.18 5.82
N GLU A 39 -0.55 -5.16 4.96
CA GLU A 39 -0.74 -3.75 5.29
C GLU A 39 -1.27 -2.99 4.06
N VAL A 40 -2.09 -1.96 4.28
CA VAL A 40 -2.59 -1.04 3.25
C VAL A 40 -2.35 0.39 3.71
N PHE A 41 -1.66 1.17 2.88
CA PHE A 41 -1.35 2.56 3.10
C PHE A 41 -2.06 3.41 2.04
N ALA A 42 -2.76 4.46 2.47
CA ALA A 42 -3.35 5.41 1.54
C ALA A 42 -3.29 6.85 2.04
N THR A 43 -3.33 7.80 1.13
CA THR A 43 -3.62 9.19 1.48
C THR A 43 -5.09 9.34 1.83
N VAL A 44 -5.41 10.37 2.63
CA VAL A 44 -6.81 10.72 2.94
C VAL A 44 -7.60 10.95 1.65
N GLU A 45 -7.04 11.70 0.70
CA GLU A 45 -7.65 11.97 -0.62
C GLU A 45 -7.92 10.67 -1.41
N ALA A 46 -7.00 9.71 -1.38
CA ALA A 46 -7.21 8.43 -2.07
C ALA A 46 -8.34 7.62 -1.42
N THR A 47 -8.46 7.64 -0.09
CA THR A 47 -9.57 6.99 0.61
C THR A 47 -10.90 7.70 0.35
N GLU A 48 -10.93 9.03 0.30
CA GLU A 48 -12.15 9.79 -0.03
C GLU A 48 -12.65 9.48 -1.44
N ARG A 49 -11.73 9.31 -2.41
CA ARG A 49 -12.07 8.92 -3.78
C ARG A 49 -12.46 7.44 -3.92
N HIS A 50 -11.95 6.59 -3.03
CA HIS A 50 -12.12 5.13 -3.07
C HIS A 50 -12.53 4.58 -1.69
N PRO A 51 -13.72 4.92 -1.19
CA PRO A 51 -14.18 4.52 0.13
C PRO A 51 -14.39 3.01 0.26
N GLU A 52 -14.44 2.27 -0.85
CA GLU A 52 -14.51 0.81 -0.87
C GLU A 52 -13.19 0.13 -0.46
N LEU A 53 -12.07 0.86 -0.49
CA LEU A 53 -10.79 0.38 0.00
C LEU A 53 -10.79 0.54 1.51
N ALA A 54 -10.98 -0.56 2.25
CA ALA A 54 -10.94 -0.57 3.71
C ALA A 54 -9.51 -0.29 4.22
N VAL A 55 -9.09 0.97 4.21
CA VAL A 55 -7.74 1.42 4.56
C VAL A 55 -7.57 1.42 6.08
N VAL A 56 -6.46 0.85 6.54
CA VAL A 56 -6.13 0.73 7.98
C VAL A 56 -5.30 1.92 8.45
N ASP A 57 -4.41 2.46 7.60
CA ASP A 57 -3.51 3.56 7.94
C ASP A 57 -3.50 4.66 6.87
N HIS A 58 -3.80 5.89 7.31
CA HIS A 58 -3.63 7.08 6.48
C HIS A 58 -2.23 7.64 6.61
N VAL A 59 -1.54 7.78 5.48
CA VAL A 59 -0.19 8.36 5.42
C VAL A 59 -0.13 9.46 4.36
N PRO A 60 0.76 10.46 4.51
CA PRO A 60 0.94 11.48 3.50
C PRO A 60 1.48 10.90 2.17
N LEU A 61 1.30 11.62 1.06
CA LEU A 61 1.61 11.11 -0.29
C LEU A 61 3.10 10.82 -0.50
N ASP A 62 3.98 11.61 0.11
CA ASP A 62 5.43 11.39 0.09
C ASP A 62 5.80 10.04 0.73
N VAL A 63 5.13 9.66 1.83
CA VAL A 63 5.30 8.35 2.46
C VAL A 63 4.81 7.24 1.55
N VAL A 64 3.68 7.41 0.86
CA VAL A 64 3.23 6.43 -0.16
C VAL A 64 4.27 6.31 -1.28
N ALA A 65 4.84 7.43 -1.73
CA ALA A 65 5.83 7.46 -2.80
C ALA A 65 7.18 6.84 -2.41
N GLU A 66 7.55 6.87 -1.13
CA GLU A 66 8.72 6.15 -0.62
C GLU A 66 8.52 4.62 -0.60
N ILE A 67 7.27 4.14 -0.55
CA ILE A 67 6.93 2.70 -0.58
C ILE A 67 6.83 2.19 -2.01
N ALA A 68 6.13 2.95 -2.85
CA ALA A 68 5.79 2.59 -4.22
C ALA A 68 7.04 2.41 -5.09
N ASP A 69 7.01 1.42 -5.99
CA ASP A 69 8.01 1.31 -7.04
C ASP A 69 7.64 2.23 -8.23
N ALA A 70 6.38 2.69 -8.33
CA ALA A 70 5.91 3.59 -9.39
C ALA A 70 6.41 5.03 -9.25
N VAL A 71 6.80 5.61 -10.38
CA VAL A 71 7.25 7.02 -10.50
C VAL A 71 6.11 8.02 -10.22
N ASN A 72 4.84 7.61 -10.40
CA ASN A 72 3.68 8.46 -10.14
C ASN A 72 2.62 7.70 -9.31
N PRO A 73 2.81 7.60 -7.98
CA PRO A 73 1.93 6.85 -7.10
C PRO A 73 0.56 7.51 -7.00
N GLN A 74 -0.50 6.71 -7.09
CA GLN A 74 -1.90 7.20 -7.05
C GLN A 74 -2.41 7.46 -5.62
N GLY A 75 -1.51 7.48 -4.64
CA GLY A 75 -1.83 7.70 -3.24
C GLY A 75 -2.36 6.48 -2.50
N VAL A 76 -2.23 5.27 -3.03
CA VAL A 76 -2.59 4.03 -2.32
C VAL A 76 -1.70 2.85 -2.73
N VAL A 77 -1.28 2.04 -1.76
CA VAL A 77 -0.44 0.85 -1.94
C VAL A 77 -0.74 -0.19 -0.87
N ALA A 78 -0.68 -1.47 -1.22
CA ALA A 78 -0.82 -2.58 -0.31
C ALA A 78 0.40 -3.51 -0.37
N ARG A 79 0.83 -4.02 0.78
CA ARG A 79 1.88 -5.03 0.90
C ARG A 79 1.24 -6.39 1.01
N CYS A 80 1.55 -7.28 0.06
CA CYS A 80 0.96 -8.60 -0.04
C CYS A 80 1.99 -9.70 0.27
N PRO A 81 1.56 -10.83 0.85
CA PRO A 81 2.41 -11.98 1.12
C PRO A 81 2.80 -12.74 -0.15
#